data_AF-A0A2X0S1E3-F1
#
_entry.id   AF-A0A2X0S1E3-F1
#
_cell.length_a   1.000
_cell.length_b   1.000
_cell.length_c   1.000
_cell.angle_alpha   90.00
_cell.angle_beta   90.00
_cell.angle_gamma   90.00
#
_symmetry.space_group_name_H-M   'P 1'
#
loop_
_entity.id
_entity.type
_entity.pdbx_description
1 polymer ?
#
loop_
_entity_poly.entity_id
_entity_poly.type
_entity_poly.pdbx_seq_one_letter_code
_entity_poly.pdbx_strand_id
1 'polypeptide(L)'
;MYTLEQLGWHTFFEDTLTEQERSRLARITVTGQNTYQALTLEGKINLKLTGSFSRTITTKFELPAVGDWVVTDETKQVIHRRLPRQTNFVRNIPGEKD
;
A
#
# COMPACT_ATOMS: atom_id res chain seq x y z
N MET A 1 4.34 -3.93 18.87
CA MET A 1 3.00 -4.23 18.35
C MET A 1 2.27 -2.92 18.16
N TYR A 2 1.64 -2.73 17.01
CA TYR A 2 0.84 -1.55 16.66
C TYR A 2 -0.65 -1.91 16.64
N THR A 3 -1.52 -0.91 16.75
CA THR A 3 -2.95 -1.04 16.47
C THR A 3 -3.28 -0.44 15.10
N LEU A 4 -4.40 -0.84 14.50
CA LEU A 4 -4.87 -0.27 13.22
C LEU A 4 -5.04 1.26 13.31
N GLU A 5 -5.55 1.77 14.43
CA GLU A 5 -5.74 3.21 14.66
C GLU A 5 -4.42 3.97 14.73
N GLN A 6 -3.39 3.43 15.41
CA GLN A 6 -2.04 4.01 15.40
C GLN A 6 -1.40 4.02 14.01
N LEU A 7 -1.75 3.03 13.19
CA LEU A 7 -1.36 3.00 11.79
C LEU A 7 -2.28 3.84 10.90
N GLY A 8 -3.27 4.56 11.42
CA GLY A 8 -4.16 5.44 10.64
C GLY A 8 -5.16 4.69 9.76
N TRP A 9 -5.65 3.54 10.22
CA TRP A 9 -6.76 2.83 9.61
C TRP A 9 -8.07 3.63 9.73
N HIS A 10 -8.95 3.51 8.73
CA HIS A 10 -10.26 4.13 8.70
C HIS A 10 -11.30 3.14 8.18
N THR A 11 -12.55 3.22 8.68
CA THR A 11 -13.63 2.27 8.34
C THR A 11 -13.98 2.25 6.85
N PHE A 12 -13.65 3.32 6.12
CA PHE A 12 -13.79 3.42 4.65
C PHE A 12 -13.20 2.22 3.89
N PHE A 13 -12.16 1.59 4.43
CA PHE A 13 -11.47 0.48 3.77
C PHE A 13 -12.16 -0.88 4.00
N GLU A 14 -13.05 -0.98 4.98
CA GLU A 14 -13.62 -2.25 5.44
C GLU A 14 -14.51 -2.95 4.42
N ASP A 15 -15.29 -2.18 3.66
CA ASP A 15 -16.21 -2.72 2.64
C ASP A 15 -15.47 -3.37 1.46
N THR A 16 -14.15 -3.15 1.36
CA THR A 16 -13.30 -3.64 0.27
C THR A 16 -12.44 -4.83 0.66
N LEU A 17 -12.58 -5.32 1.90
CA LEU A 17 -11.76 -6.40 2.44
C LEU A 17 -12.56 -7.67 2.67
N THR A 18 -11.96 -8.79 2.30
CA THR A 18 -12.39 -10.09 2.80
C THR A 18 -11.82 -10.35 4.20
N GLU A 19 -12.45 -11.24 4.96
CA GLU A 19 -11.99 -11.64 6.30
C GLU A 19 -10.52 -12.13 6.29
N GLN A 20 -10.13 -12.84 5.23
CA GLN A 20 -8.78 -13.37 5.04
C GLN A 20 -7.73 -12.29 4.74
N GLU A 21 -8.15 -11.13 4.23
CA GLU A 21 -7.26 -10.02 3.93
C GLU A 21 -7.03 -9.10 5.13
N ARG A 22 -7.95 -9.10 6.11
CA ARG A 22 -7.82 -8.26 7.33
C ARG A 22 -6.55 -8.57 8.13
N SER A 23 -6.09 -9.82 8.12
CA SER A 23 -4.83 -10.24 8.77
C SER A 23 -3.58 -9.98 7.94
N ARG A 24 -3.72 -9.44 6.72
CA ARG A 24 -2.64 -9.24 5.75
C ARG A 24 -2.46 -7.76 5.39
N LEU A 25 -2.92 -6.88 6.28
CA LEU A 25 -2.89 -5.44 6.05
C LEU A 25 -1.55 -4.86 6.46
N ALA A 26 -1.01 -4.03 5.57
CA ALA A 26 0.16 -3.23 5.86
C ALA A 26 -0.02 -1.79 5.34
N ARG A 27 0.55 -0.83 6.07
CA ARG A 27 0.63 0.56 5.62
C ARG A 27 2.02 0.88 5.09
N ILE A 28 2.10 1.38 3.86
CA ILE A 28 3.37 1.76 3.25
C ILE A 28 3.96 2.97 3.99
N THR A 29 5.22 2.86 4.40
CA THR A 29 5.97 3.91 5.10
C THR A 29 7.12 4.46 4.29
N VAL A 30 7.71 3.64 3.41
CA VAL A 30 8.81 4.02 2.52
C VAL A 30 8.60 3.41 1.15
N THR A 31 8.85 4.18 0.09
CA THR A 31 8.91 3.72 -1.29
C THR A 31 10.31 3.88 -1.86
N GLY A 32 10.79 2.88 -2.59
CA GLY A 32 12.06 2.87 -3.32
C GLY A 32 11.87 2.37 -4.75
N GLN A 33 12.99 2.05 -5.43
CA GLN A 33 12.94 1.50 -6.78
C GLN A 33 12.49 0.02 -6.73
N ASN A 34 11.18 -0.21 -6.91
CA ASN A 34 10.51 -1.51 -6.83
C ASN A 34 10.53 -2.19 -5.45
N THR A 35 10.95 -1.47 -4.41
CA THR A 35 10.98 -1.93 -3.02
C THR A 35 10.15 -1.03 -2.14
N TYR A 36 9.56 -1.61 -1.11
CA TYR A 36 8.65 -0.92 -0.19
C TYR A 36 8.94 -1.35 1.24
N GLN A 37 8.84 -0.42 2.18
CA GLN A 37 8.75 -0.74 3.60
C GLN A 37 7.32 -0.47 4.06
N ALA A 38 6.78 -1.37 4.87
CA ALA A 38 5.44 -1.25 5.42
C ALA A 38 5.40 -1.56 6.92
N LEU A 39 4.35 -1.10 7.58
CA LEU A 39 4.02 -1.43 8.96
C LEU A 39 2.79 -2.33 9.00
N THR A 40 2.90 -3.44 9.71
CA THR A 40 1.81 -4.33 10.12
C THR A 40 1.56 -4.16 11.63
N LEU A 41 0.60 -4.92 12.18
CA LEU A 41 0.37 -4.95 13.63
C LEU A 41 1.57 -5.55 14.38
N GLU A 42 2.28 -6.48 13.75
CA GLU A 42 3.44 -7.19 14.30
C GLU A 42 4.73 -6.36 14.18
N GLY A 43 4.88 -5.53 13.14
CA GLY A 43 6.06 -4.69 13.01
C GLY A 43 6.35 -4.19 11.59
N LYS A 44 7.62 -3.85 11.35
CA LYS A 44 8.07 -3.40 10.03
C LYS A 44 8.39 -4.60 9.14
N ILE A 45 7.96 -4.54 7.88
CA ILE A 45 8.26 -5.53 6.85
C ILE A 45 8.78 -4.86 5.57
N ASN A 46 9.52 -5.62 4.77
CA ASN A 46 9.97 -5.21 3.44
C ASN A 46 9.18 -5.98 2.39
N LEU A 47 8.81 -5.30 1.31
CA LEU A 47 7.93 -5.81 0.27
C LEU A 47 8.41 -5.43 -1.13
N LYS A 48 7.95 -6.20 -2.12
CA LYS A 48 8.12 -5.93 -3.56
C LYS A 48 6.77 -6.04 -4.28
N LEU A 49 6.68 -5.56 -5.51
CA LEU A 49 5.52 -5.86 -6.36
C LEU A 49 5.60 -7.31 -6.85
N THR A 50 4.46 -8.00 -6.89
CA THR A 50 4.36 -9.24 -7.68
C THR A 50 4.47 -8.91 -9.17
N GLY A 51 4.95 -9.86 -9.97
CA GLY A 51 4.95 -9.72 -11.43
C GLY A 51 3.54 -9.62 -12.02
N SER A 52 2.53 -10.20 -11.36
CA SER A 52 1.13 -10.03 -11.74
C SER A 52 0.63 -8.62 -11.46
N PHE A 53 0.90 -8.07 -10.28
CA PHE A 53 0.49 -6.70 -9.93
C PHE A 53 1.26 -5.63 -10.71
N SER A 54 2.54 -5.83 -11.01
CA SER A 54 3.29 -4.87 -11.81
C SER A 54 2.75 -4.75 -13.24
N ARG A 55 2.26 -5.85 -13.83
CA ARG A 55 1.65 -5.86 -15.17
C ARG A 55 0.31 -5.13 -15.24
N THR A 56 -0.39 -4.96 -14.12
CA THR A 56 -1.66 -4.19 -14.10
C THR A 56 -1.43 -2.69 -13.99
N ILE A 57 -0.21 -2.25 -13.71
CA ILE A 57 0.14 -0.84 -13.51
C ILE A 57 0.48 -0.24 -14.87
N THR A 58 -0.33 0.72 -15.30
CA THR A 58 -0.13 1.47 -16.55
C THR A 58 0.47 2.85 -16.27
N THR A 59 0.21 3.40 -15.09
CA THR A 59 0.68 4.73 -14.69
C THR A 59 1.37 4.71 -13.33
N LYS A 60 2.26 5.68 -13.09
CA LYS A 60 2.93 5.81 -11.78
C LYS A 60 1.96 6.07 -10.63
N PHE A 61 0.76 6.59 -10.90
CA PHE A 61 -0.26 6.87 -9.89
C PHE A 61 -0.88 5.60 -9.29
N GLU A 62 -0.81 4.48 -10.02
CA GLU A 62 -1.32 3.18 -9.58
C GLU A 62 -0.33 2.43 -8.68
N LEU A 63 0.94 2.84 -8.68
CA LEU A 63 1.94 2.32 -7.75
C LEU A 63 1.55 2.65 -6.31
N PRO A 64 1.82 1.74 -5.35
CA PRO A 64 1.74 2.06 -3.93
C PRO A 64 2.62 3.26 -3.57
N ALA A 65 2.07 4.16 -2.76
CA ALA A 65 2.74 5.35 -2.25
C ALA A 65 2.78 5.32 -0.72
N VAL A 66 3.61 6.18 -0.13
CA VAL A 66 3.64 6.35 1.33
C VAL A 66 2.24 6.73 1.83
N GLY A 67 1.80 6.05 2.89
CA GLY A 67 0.48 6.22 3.49
C GLY A 67 -0.59 5.27 2.95
N ASP A 68 -0.36 4.62 1.81
CA ASP A 68 -1.31 3.67 1.25
C ASP A 68 -1.43 2.41 2.12
N TRP A 69 -2.66 1.89 2.18
CA TRP A 69 -2.94 0.57 2.68
C TRP A 69 -2.87 -0.46 1.55
N VAL A 70 -2.24 -1.60 1.85
CA VAL A 70 -2.06 -2.71 0.92
C VAL A 70 -2.40 -4.04 1.60
N VAL A 71 -2.83 -5.01 0.78
CA VAL A 71 -2.88 -6.42 1.16
C VAL A 71 -1.57 -7.07 0.73
N THR A 72 -0.94 -7.80 1.64
CA THR A 72 0.38 -8.40 1.43
C THR A 72 0.33 -9.91 1.50
N ASP A 73 1.30 -10.57 0.85
CA ASP A 73 1.66 -11.96 1.13
C ASP A 73 3.00 -11.91 1.87
N GLU A 74 2.97 -12.00 3.20
CA GLU A 74 4.16 -11.87 4.05
C GLU A 74 5.17 -12.99 3.79
N THR A 75 4.69 -14.21 3.55
CA THR A 75 5.53 -15.38 3.23
C THR A 75 6.36 -15.13 1.98
N LYS A 76 5.78 -14.47 0.97
CA LYS A 76 6.48 -14.11 -0.27
C LYS A 76 7.11 -12.72 -0.26
N GLN A 77 6.86 -11.91 0.78
CA GLN A 77 7.28 -10.51 0.88
C GLN A 77 6.85 -9.66 -0.32
N VAL A 78 5.58 -9.80 -0.72
CA VAL A 78 5.03 -9.09 -1.88
C VAL A 78 3.72 -8.36 -1.59
N ILE A 79 3.49 -7.29 -2.34
CA ILE A 79 2.22 -6.58 -2.40
C ILE A 79 1.30 -7.36 -3.34
N HIS A 80 0.19 -7.85 -2.81
CA HIS A 80 -0.85 -8.52 -3.59
C HIS A 80 -1.70 -7.49 -4.33
N ARG A 81 -2.22 -6.50 -3.60
CA ARG A 81 -2.99 -5.38 -4.14
C ARG A 81 -2.98 -4.17 -3.22
N ARG A 82 -3.28 -3.00 -3.78
CA ARG A 82 -3.51 -1.75 -3.04
C ARG A 82 -4.99 -1.59 -2.73
N LEU A 83 -5.34 -1.05 -1.56
CA LEU A 83 -6.71 -0.65 -1.25
C LEU A 83 -7.04 0.69 -1.93
N PRO A 84 -8.32 1.00 -2.22
CA PRO A 84 -8.72 2.28 -2.82
C PRO A 84 -8.21 3.47 -2.00
N ARG A 85 -7.76 4.54 -2.66
CA ARG A 85 -7.32 5.76 -1.95
C ARG A 85 -8.55 6.62 -1.70
N GLN A 86 -8.75 7.03 -0.45
CA GLN A 86 -9.78 8.00 -0.11
C GLN A 86 -9.41 9.41 -0.61
N THR A 87 -8.12 9.76 -0.54
CA THR A 87 -7.57 11.02 -1.05
C THR A 87 -6.25 10.76 -1.78
N ASN A 88 -6.01 11.48 -2.87
CA ASN A 88 -4.76 11.43 -3.62
C ASN A 88 -4.03 12.76 -3.42
N PHE A 89 -3.00 12.79 -2.57
CA PHE A 89 -2.10 13.94 -2.51
C PHE A 89 -1.07 13.82 -3.64
N VAL A 90 -1.45 14.26 -4.82
CA VAL A 90 -0.51 14.40 -5.94
C VAL A 90 0.25 15.71 -5.74
N ARG A 91 1.57 15.65 -5.57
CA ARG A 91 2.38 16.87 -5.70
C ARG A 91 2.44 17.21 -7.18
N ASN A 92 1.80 18.30 -7.58
CA ASN A 92 2.16 18.95 -8.84
C ASN A 92 3.64 19.34 -8.74
N ILE A 93 4.47 18.70 -9.54
CA ILE A 93 5.85 19.12 -9.70
C ILE A 93 5.78 20.46 -10.45
N PRO A 94 6.37 21.56 -9.95
CA PRO A 94 6.43 22.80 -10.71
C PRO A 94 7.18 22.51 -12.02
N GLY A 95 6.48 22.50 -13.16
CA GLY A 95 7.09 22.19 -14.46
C GLY A 95 6.21 21.57 -15.53
N GLU A 96 5.01 21.05 -15.24
CA GLU A 96 4.06 20.67 -16.29
C GLU A 96 3.37 21.94 -16.81
N LYS A 97 3.77 22.37 -18.01
CA LYS A 97 2.97 23.31 -18.83
C LYS A 97 1.86 22.49 -19.50
N ASP A 98 0.64 23.00 -19.39
CA ASP A 98 -0.49 22.66 -20.27
C ASP A 98 -0.13 22.79 -21.76
#